data_AF-A0A1I4E1C0-F1
#
_entry.id   AF-A0A1I4E1C0-F1
#
_cell.length_a   1.000
_cell.length_b   1.000
_cell.length_c   1.000
_cell.angle_alpha   90.00
_cell.angle_beta   90.00
_cell.angle_gamma   90.00
#
_symmetry.space_group_name_H-M   'P 1'
#
loop_
_entity.id
_entity.type
_entity.pdbx_description
1 polymer ?
#
loop_
_entity_poly.entity_id
_entity_poly.type
_entity_poly.pdbx_seq_one_letter_code
_entity_poly.pdbx_strand_id
1 'polypeptide(L)'
;MWDEVLARFEKQAPASVMARLALERAMPAAWVDEVFEANRQRQYPRELLFSTVVELMSLVSLGLRPSLHAAARQMDNLPVSLAALYDKVSRTEPALLRALVRGSAERL
;
A
#
# COMPACT_ATOMS: atom_id res chain seq x y z
N MET A 1 -22.50 -5.56 15.09
CA MET A 1 -22.09 -6.74 14.29
C MET A 1 -20.57 -6.83 14.16
N TRP A 2 -19.89 -5.78 13.70
CA TRP A 2 -18.42 -5.75 13.62
C TRP A 2 -17.72 -5.76 14.99
N ASP A 3 -18.31 -5.14 16.01
CA ASP A 3 -17.76 -5.14 17.38
C ASP A 3 -17.64 -6.57 17.94
N GLU A 4 -18.66 -7.40 17.73
CA GLU A 4 -18.67 -8.81 18.13
C GLU A 4 -17.57 -9.62 17.41
N VAL A 5 -17.28 -9.28 16.15
CA VAL A 5 -16.25 -9.95 15.35
C VAL A 5 -14.87 -9.52 15.82
N LEU A 6 -14.63 -8.22 16.00
CA LEU A 6 -13.36 -7.67 16.48
C LEU A 6 -13.03 -8.15 17.90
N ALA A 7 -14.02 -8.22 18.80
CA ALA A 7 -13.85 -8.70 20.17
C ALA A 7 -13.28 -10.13 20.25
N ARG A 8 -13.50 -10.97 19.24
CA ARG A 8 -12.91 -12.32 19.17
C ARG A 8 -11.42 -12.29 18.84
N PHE A 9 -10.99 -11.37 17.97
CA PHE A 9 -9.60 -11.21 17.59
C PHE A 9 -8.79 -10.40 18.61
N GLU A 10 -9.41 -9.40 19.25
CA GLU A 10 -8.81 -8.60 20.31
C GLU A 10 -8.34 -9.48 21.48
N LYS A 11 -9.10 -10.51 21.84
CA LYS A 11 -8.73 -11.44 22.92
C LYS A 11 -7.51 -12.31 22.61
N GLN A 12 -7.18 -12.53 21.34
CA GLN A 12 -6.08 -13.43 20.93
C GLN A 12 -4.85 -12.68 20.42
N ALA A 13 -5.04 -11.58 19.69
CA ALA A 13 -3.97 -10.83 19.05
C ALA A 13 -4.30 -9.32 18.95
N PRO A 14 -4.47 -8.62 20.10
CA PRO A 14 -4.95 -7.24 20.12
C PRO A 14 -4.04 -6.28 19.35
N ALA A 15 -2.71 -6.44 19.48
CA ALA A 15 -1.74 -5.62 18.77
C ALA A 15 -1.82 -5.80 17.24
N SER A 16 -1.98 -7.04 16.76
CA SER A 16 -2.08 -7.33 15.32
C SER A 16 -3.36 -6.75 14.72
N VAL A 17 -4.48 -6.82 15.45
CA VAL A 17 -5.75 -6.22 15.04
C VAL A 17 -5.64 -4.70 14.98
N MET A 18 -5.09 -4.07 16.02
CA MET A 18 -4.89 -2.61 16.04
C MET A 18 -3.95 -2.15 14.94
N ALA A 19 -2.83 -2.83 14.72
CA ALA A 19 -1.88 -2.50 13.65
C ALA A 19 -2.54 -2.62 12.26
N ARG A 20 -3.31 -3.68 12.02
CA ARG A 20 -4.03 -3.85 10.76
C ARG A 20 -5.05 -2.73 10.54
N LEU A 21 -5.89 -2.42 11.53
CA LEU A 21 -6.89 -1.36 11.44
C LEU A 21 -6.25 0.01 11.23
N ALA A 22 -5.14 0.28 11.92
CA ALA A 22 -4.36 1.49 11.76
C ALA A 22 -3.84 1.63 10.32
N LEU A 23 -3.25 0.57 9.75
CA LEU A 23 -2.76 0.57 8.37
C LEU A 23 -3.89 0.74 7.34
N GLU A 24 -5.01 0.02 7.51
CA GLU A 24 -6.19 0.11 6.63
C GLU A 24 -6.80 1.53 6.66
N ARG A 25 -6.84 2.19 7.82
CA ARG A 25 -7.33 3.56 7.98
C ARG A 25 -6.37 4.61 7.43
N ALA A 26 -5.08 4.44 7.71
CA ALA A 26 -4.05 5.41 7.36
C ALA A 26 -3.81 5.46 5.85
N MET A 27 -3.95 4.34 5.14
CA MET A 27 -3.60 4.24 3.72
C MET A 27 -4.69 3.58 2.84
N PRO A 28 -5.91 4.15 2.72
CA PRO A 28 -6.88 3.69 1.73
C PRO A 28 -6.34 3.88 0.30
N ALA A 29 -6.59 2.93 -0.59
CA ALA A 29 -6.07 2.95 -1.96
C ALA A 29 -6.40 4.27 -2.70
N ALA A 30 -7.64 4.73 -2.65
CA ALA A 30 -8.07 5.98 -3.28
C ALA A 30 -7.26 7.19 -2.76
N TRP A 31 -7.03 7.27 -1.45
CA TRP A 31 -6.25 8.34 -0.86
C TRP A 31 -4.77 8.27 -1.28
N VAL A 32 -4.20 7.06 -1.37
CA VAL A 32 -2.82 6.88 -1.88
C VAL A 32 -2.69 7.40 -3.31
N ASP A 33 -3.68 7.11 -4.16
CA ASP A 33 -3.68 7.55 -5.54
C ASP A 33 -3.92 9.07 -5.66
N GLU A 34 -4.74 9.68 -4.79
CA GLU A 34 -4.88 11.14 -4.70
C GLU A 34 -3.57 11.83 -4.31
N VAL A 35 -2.86 11.29 -3.30
CA VAL A 35 -1.55 11.82 -2.89
C VAL A 35 -0.53 11.66 -4.02
N PHE A 36 -0.59 10.55 -4.76
CA PHE A 36 0.22 10.33 -5.95
C PHE A 36 -0.05 11.39 -7.02
N GLU A 37 -1.32 11.64 -7.38
CA GLU A 37 -1.68 12.65 -8.36
C GLU A 37 -1.25 14.07 -7.96
N ALA A 38 -1.36 14.41 -6.67
CA ALA A 38 -0.99 15.72 -6.17
C ALA A 38 0.53 15.97 -6.10
N ASN A 39 1.34 14.92 -6.00
CA ASN A 39 2.78 15.04 -5.73
C ASN A 39 3.69 14.50 -6.83
N ARG A 40 3.15 13.79 -7.84
CA ARG A 40 3.94 13.29 -8.97
C ARG A 40 4.48 14.44 -9.81
N GLN A 41 5.76 14.37 -10.16
CA GLN A 41 6.41 15.33 -11.04
C GLN A 41 6.60 14.76 -12.44
N ARG A 42 7.13 13.53 -12.53
CA ARG A 42 7.55 12.89 -13.78
C ARG A 42 6.77 11.61 -14.06
N GLN A 43 6.22 10.97 -13.03
CA GLN A 43 5.38 9.79 -13.21
C GLN A 43 3.97 10.16 -13.70
N TYR A 44 3.39 9.26 -14.49
CA TYR A 44 2.00 9.36 -14.96
C TYR A 44 1.18 8.19 -14.41
N PRO A 45 -0.08 8.43 -14.00
CA PRO A 45 -1.04 7.35 -13.85
C PRO A 45 -1.31 6.77 -15.24
N ARG A 46 -1.10 5.47 -15.40
CA ARG A 46 -1.58 4.70 -16.55
C ARG A 46 -2.35 3.50 -15.97
N GLU A 47 -2.17 2.33 -16.55
CA GLU A 47 -2.80 1.08 -16.12
C GLU A 47 -2.37 0.65 -14.71
N LEU A 48 -1.18 1.04 -14.24
CA LEU A 48 -0.70 0.74 -12.89
C LEU A 48 -0.86 1.93 -11.94
N LEU A 49 -1.83 1.82 -11.04
CA LEU A 49 -2.05 2.74 -9.92
C LEU A 49 -0.91 2.68 -8.91
N PHE A 50 -0.73 3.77 -8.14
CA PHE A 50 0.33 3.81 -7.13
C PHE A 50 -0.08 3.04 -5.87
N SER A 51 -1.37 3.01 -5.56
CA SER A 51 -1.95 2.16 -4.52
C SER A 51 -1.60 0.68 -4.71
N THR A 52 -1.61 0.16 -5.93
CA THR A 52 -1.18 -1.22 -6.24
C THR A 52 0.30 -1.45 -5.92
N VAL A 53 1.16 -0.45 -6.16
CA VAL A 53 2.58 -0.54 -5.79
C VAL A 53 2.73 -0.60 -4.27
N VAL A 54 1.99 0.25 -3.54
CA VAL A 54 2.00 0.26 -2.07
C VAL A 54 1.48 -1.07 -1.51
N GLU A 55 0.42 -1.65 -2.07
CA GLU A 55 -0.10 -2.96 -1.68
C GLU A 55 0.97 -4.05 -1.84
N LEU A 56 1.58 -4.15 -3.02
CA LEU A 56 2.63 -5.14 -3.29
C LEU A 56 3.84 -4.94 -2.37
N MET A 57 4.28 -3.70 -2.16
CA MET A 57 5.39 -3.39 -1.25
C MET A 57 5.05 -3.69 0.20
N SER A 58 3.79 -3.52 0.62
CA SER A 58 3.35 -3.88 1.99
C SER A 58 3.49 -5.36 2.26
N LEU A 59 3.17 -6.22 1.28
CA LEU A 59 3.41 -7.67 1.40
C LEU A 59 4.89 -8.00 1.60
N VAL A 60 5.79 -7.24 0.96
CA VAL A 60 7.24 -7.43 1.10
C VAL A 60 7.75 -6.88 2.43
N SER A 61 7.39 -5.65 2.77
CA SER A 61 7.83 -4.97 3.99
C SER A 61 7.35 -5.64 5.27
N LEU A 62 6.18 -6.28 5.23
CA LEU A 62 5.63 -7.07 6.34
C LEU A 62 6.15 -8.52 6.37
N GLY A 63 7.06 -8.89 5.45
CA GLY A 63 7.65 -10.24 5.38
C GLY A 63 6.70 -11.33 4.87
N LEU A 64 5.53 -10.97 4.33
CA LEU A 64 4.58 -11.93 3.77
C LEU A 64 5.06 -12.49 2.43
N ARG A 65 5.88 -11.74 1.69
CA ARG A 65 6.51 -12.17 0.44
C ARG A 65 7.99 -11.82 0.44
N PRO A 66 8.87 -12.70 -0.09
CA PRO A 66 10.31 -12.50 -0.04
C PRO A 66 10.82 -11.41 -1.00
N SER A 67 10.01 -10.98 -1.98
CA SER A 67 10.39 -9.96 -2.95
C SER A 67 9.18 -9.37 -3.67
N LEU A 68 9.38 -8.20 -4.29
CA LEU A 68 8.36 -7.58 -5.15
C LEU A 68 7.97 -8.50 -6.31
N HIS A 69 8.93 -9.22 -6.88
CA HIS A 69 8.66 -10.23 -7.91
C HIS A 69 7.72 -11.33 -7.41
N ALA A 70 7.98 -11.87 -6.22
CA ALA A 70 7.15 -12.91 -5.62
C ALA A 70 5.74 -12.41 -5.28
N ALA A 71 5.61 -11.16 -4.84
CA ALA A 71 4.32 -10.52 -4.62
C ALA A 71 3.54 -10.33 -5.93
N ALA A 72 4.19 -9.79 -6.96
CA ALA A 72 3.57 -9.53 -8.26
C ALA A 72 3.13 -10.81 -8.98
N ARG A 73 3.88 -11.90 -8.85
CA ARG A 73 3.56 -13.22 -9.46
C ARG A 73 2.29 -13.87 -8.93
N GLN A 74 1.83 -13.49 -7.74
CA GLN A 74 0.62 -14.03 -7.13
C GLN A 74 -0.60 -13.12 -7.29
N MET A 75 -0.41 -11.93 -7.87
CA MET A 75 -1.50 -11.05 -8.21
C MET A 75 -2.10 -11.51 -9.54
N ASP A 76 -3.33 -12.01 -9.51
CA ASP A 76 -3.99 -12.58 -10.70
C ASP A 76 -4.13 -11.56 -11.83
N ASN A 77 -4.35 -10.29 -11.50
CA ASN A 77 -4.71 -9.22 -12.44
C ASN A 77 -3.74 -8.04 -12.41
N LEU A 78 -2.43 -8.28 -12.38
CA LEU A 78 -1.48 -7.18 -12.56
C LEU A 78 -1.62 -6.64 -14.00
N PRO A 79 -2.00 -5.36 -14.20
CA PRO A 79 -2.39 -4.85 -15.51
C PRO A 79 -1.20 -4.51 -16.41
N VAL A 80 0.03 -4.64 -15.90
CA VAL A 80 1.26 -4.27 -16.61
C VAL A 80 2.31 -5.37 -16.51
N SER A 81 3.32 -5.30 -17.37
CA SER A 81 4.46 -6.20 -17.29
C SER A 81 5.27 -5.99 -16.00
N LEU A 82 6.00 -7.02 -15.60
CA LEU A 82 6.92 -6.93 -14.45
C LEU A 82 7.96 -5.82 -14.65
N ALA A 83 8.45 -5.63 -15.89
CA ALA A 83 9.37 -4.53 -16.22
C ALA A 83 8.73 -3.16 -15.96
N ALA A 84 7.48 -2.95 -16.38
CA ALA A 84 6.75 -1.71 -16.14
C ALA A 84 6.48 -1.47 -14.63
N LEU A 85 6.24 -2.53 -13.85
CA LEU A 85 6.15 -2.44 -12.39
C LEU A 85 7.47 -1.95 -11.78
N TYR A 86 8.60 -2.56 -12.13
CA TYR A 86 9.92 -2.13 -11.65
C TYR A 86 10.28 -0.71 -12.11
N ASP A 87 9.91 -0.33 -13.33
CA ASP A 87 10.09 1.04 -13.83
C ASP A 87 9.29 2.05 -13.01
N LYS A 88 8.04 1.74 -12.62
CA LYS A 88 7.24 2.62 -11.76
C LYS A 88 7.85 2.76 -10.36
N VAL A 89 8.27 1.64 -9.77
CA VAL A 89 8.89 1.59 -8.42
C VAL A 89 10.20 2.37 -8.41
N SER A 90 11.08 2.14 -9.38
CA SER A 90 12.40 2.79 -9.47
C SER A 90 12.32 4.31 -9.67
N ARG A 91 11.23 4.80 -10.25
CA ARG A 91 10.99 6.24 -10.46
C ARG A 91 10.29 6.91 -9.28
N THR A 92 10.08 6.23 -8.15
CA THR A 92 9.37 6.80 -6.99
C THR A 92 10.07 8.05 -6.49
N GLU A 93 9.32 9.15 -6.45
CA GLU A 93 9.88 10.46 -6.15
C GLU A 93 9.92 10.70 -4.63
N PRO A 94 11.02 11.25 -4.07
CA PRO A 94 11.11 11.48 -2.63
C PRO A 94 10.03 12.41 -2.07
N ALA A 95 9.53 13.35 -2.87
CA ALA A 95 8.46 14.25 -2.47
C ALA A 95 7.14 13.50 -2.22
N LEU A 96 6.80 12.56 -3.10
CA LEU A 96 5.64 11.68 -2.94
C LEU A 96 5.75 10.85 -1.66
N LEU A 97 6.90 10.22 -1.40
CA LEU A 97 7.09 9.43 -0.17
C LEU A 97 6.93 10.28 1.09
N ARG A 98 7.45 11.51 1.10
CA ARG A 98 7.25 12.44 2.22
C ARG A 98 5.78 12.80 2.42
N ALA A 99 5.04 13.04 1.34
CA ALA A 99 3.62 13.33 1.40
C ALA A 99 2.83 12.14 1.97
N LEU A 100 3.13 10.92 1.51
CA LEU A 100 2.49 9.70 2.02
C LEU A 100 2.77 9.48 3.50
N VAL A 101 4.01 9.67 3.96
CA VAL A 101 4.38 9.49 5.38
C VAL A 101 3.71 10.54 6.27
N ARG A 102 3.74 11.82 5.86
CA ARG A 102 3.11 12.89 6.65
C ARG A 102 1.59 12.73 6.69
N GLY A 103 0.98 12.53 5.53
CA GLY A 103 -0.47 12.41 5.43
C GLY A 103 -1.01 11.13 6.07
N SER A 104 -0.25 10.03 6.10
CA SER A 104 -0.68 8.83 6.84
C SER A 104 -0.62 9.04 8.35
N ALA A 105 0.37 9.76 8.86
CA ALA A 105 0.47 10.13 10.27
C ALA A 105 -0.69 11.04 10.72
N GLU A 106 -1.12 11.97 9.87
CA GLU A 106 -2.27 12.86 10.16
C GLU A 106 -3.63 12.12 10.19
N ARG A 107 -3.69 10.88 9.69
CA ARG A 107 -4.91 10.07 9.60
C ARG A 107 -5.08 9.06 10.75
N LEU A 108 -4.04 8.87 11.55
CA LEU A 108 -3.99 8.00 12.73
C LEU A 108 -4.40 8.79 13.98
#